data_AF-A0A0B8Q6E5-F1
#
_entry.id   AF-A0A0B8Q6E5-F1
#
_cell.length_a   1.000
_cell.length_b   1.000
_cell.length_c   1.000
_cell.angle_alpha   90.00
_cell.angle_beta   90.00
_cell.angle_gamma   90.00
#
_symmetry.space_group_name_H-M   'P 1'
#
loop_
_entity.id
_entity.type
_entity.pdbx_description
1 polymer ?
#
loop_
_entity_poly.entity_id
_entity_poly.type
_entity_poly.pdbx_seq_one_letter_code
_entity_poly.pdbx_strand_id
1 'polypeptide(L)'
;MNTVYEIGALESFLVAISVLFLGQFINRRVPFLKKYKVPEPIVGGLIIAIIITVLHTQGIDLAFTLPLEKILMLMFFTTVGLSASYSQLLKGGKKVFIFLGVASVYIIIQNAIGVSLASMMDLNPLMGLVAGSITLSGGHGTGAAWAATFEELYGLKTLSLRWPQRPLV
;
A
#
# COMPACT_ATOMS: atom_id res chain seq x y z
N MET A 1 -11.53 3.65 -27.54
CA MET A 1 -12.07 4.55 -26.50
C MET A 1 -12.64 3.65 -25.43
N ASN A 2 -12.12 3.73 -24.20
CA ASN A 2 -12.62 2.88 -23.13
C ASN A 2 -13.91 3.45 -22.56
N THR A 3 -14.84 2.57 -22.21
CA THR A 3 -16.07 2.90 -21.49
C THR A 3 -15.75 2.90 -20.00
N VAL A 4 -15.94 4.04 -19.33
CA VAL A 4 -15.70 4.17 -17.89
C VAL A 4 -17.03 3.97 -17.15
N TYR A 5 -17.06 3.02 -16.23
CA TYR A 5 -18.17 2.82 -15.29
C TYR A 5 -17.80 3.36 -13.92
N GLU A 6 -18.57 4.34 -13.44
CA GLU A 6 -18.42 4.87 -12.09
C GLU A 6 -19.17 3.99 -11.09
N ILE A 7 -18.45 3.59 -10.05
CA ILE A 7 -18.97 2.78 -8.96
C ILE A 7 -19.09 3.70 -7.75
N GLY A 8 -20.32 3.84 -7.24
CA GLY A 8 -20.64 4.73 -6.14
C GLY A 8 -19.93 4.36 -4.83
N ALA A 9 -20.02 5.24 -3.84
CA ALA A 9 -19.30 5.10 -2.59
C ALA A 9 -19.72 3.86 -1.78
N LEU A 10 -21.02 3.57 -1.74
CA LEU A 10 -21.55 2.42 -1.01
C LEU A 10 -21.17 1.10 -1.69
N GLU A 11 -21.30 1.05 -3.01
CA GLU A 11 -20.93 -0.10 -3.84
C GLU A 11 -19.43 -0.36 -3.75
N SER A 12 -18.61 0.68 -3.85
CA SER A 12 -17.15 0.57 -3.70
C SER A 12 -16.76 0.03 -2.32
N PHE A 13 -17.45 0.47 -1.26
CA PHE A 13 -17.22 -0.03 0.09
C PHE A 13 -17.65 -1.49 0.25
N LEU A 14 -18.81 -1.88 -0.30
CA LEU A 14 -19.25 -3.28 -0.34
C LEU A 14 -18.28 -4.15 -1.13
N VAL A 15 -17.76 -3.66 -2.25
CA VAL A 15 -16.71 -4.35 -3.02
C VAL A 15 -15.48 -4.53 -2.14
N ALA A 16 -14.98 -3.48 -1.48
CA ALA A 16 -13.82 -3.56 -0.60
C ALA A 16 -13.98 -4.59 0.53
N ILE A 17 -15.15 -4.64 1.17
CA ILE A 17 -15.49 -5.67 2.17
C ILE A 17 -15.52 -7.07 1.53
N SER A 18 -16.10 -7.19 0.34
CA SER A 18 -16.16 -8.46 -0.40
C SER A 18 -14.76 -8.96 -0.75
N VAL A 19 -13.86 -8.05 -1.17
CA VAL A 19 -12.45 -8.34 -1.44
C VAL A 19 -11.76 -8.89 -0.19
N LEU A 20 -11.99 -8.28 0.97
CA LEU A 20 -11.44 -8.74 2.25
C LEU A 20 -11.89 -10.18 2.58
N PHE A 21 -13.19 -10.45 2.49
CA PHE A 21 -13.73 -11.79 2.75
C PHE A 21 -13.26 -12.82 1.73
N LEU A 22 -13.15 -12.45 0.46
CA LEU A 22 -12.58 -13.31 -0.58
C LEU A 22 -11.14 -13.71 -0.23
N GLY A 23 -10.31 -12.74 0.15
CA GLY A 23 -8.94 -12.98 0.59
C GLY A 23 -8.88 -13.91 1.81
N GLN A 24 -9.75 -13.69 2.79
CA GLN A 24 -9.86 -14.54 3.99
C GLN A 24 -10.26 -15.98 3.64
N PHE A 25 -11.22 -16.16 2.74
CA PHE A 25 -11.65 -17.47 2.27
C PHE A 25 -10.50 -18.23 1.60
N ILE A 26 -9.74 -17.56 0.74
CA ILE A 26 -8.62 -18.16 0.01
C ILE A 26 -7.47 -18.51 0.95
N ASN A 27 -7.10 -17.59 1.85
CA ASN A 27 -6.05 -17.83 2.86
C ASN A 27 -6.37 -19.05 3.73
N ARG A 28 -7.65 -19.30 4.04
CA ARG A 28 -8.07 -20.49 4.79
C ARG A 28 -7.92 -21.79 4.00
N ARG A 29 -8.02 -21.73 2.68
CA ARG A 29 -7.98 -22.90 1.78
C ARG A 29 -6.58 -23.22 1.27
N VAL A 30 -5.71 -22.21 1.12
CA VAL A 30 -4.38 -22.37 0.52
C VAL A 30 -3.31 -22.38 1.63
N PRO A 31 -2.72 -23.55 1.97
CA PRO A 31 -1.76 -23.66 3.06
C PRO A 31 -0.49 -22.82 2.85
N PHE A 32 -0.10 -22.61 1.59
CA PHE A 32 1.03 -21.76 1.23
C PHE A 32 0.84 -20.31 1.71
N LEU A 33 -0.29 -19.69 1.39
CA LEU A 33 -0.55 -18.30 1.78
C LEU A 33 -0.66 -18.14 3.30
N LYS A 34 -1.27 -19.13 3.97
CA LYS A 34 -1.30 -19.22 5.43
C LYS A 34 0.09 -19.37 6.05
N LYS A 35 0.97 -20.20 5.46
CA LYS A 35 2.34 -20.42 5.94
C LYS A 35 3.17 -19.14 5.90
N TYR A 36 3.02 -18.34 4.85
CA TYR A 36 3.74 -17.06 4.67
C TYR A 36 3.01 -15.85 5.26
N LYS A 37 1.88 -16.05 5.94
CA LYS A 37 1.06 -14.99 6.57
C LYS A 37 0.76 -13.83 5.60
N VAL A 38 0.45 -14.15 4.34
CA VAL A 38 0.09 -13.13 3.35
C VAL A 38 -1.22 -12.48 3.82
N PRO A 39 -1.28 -11.15 4.01
CA PRO A 39 -2.49 -10.47 4.44
C PRO A 39 -3.69 -10.75 3.53
N GLU A 40 -4.85 -10.99 4.11
CA GLU A 40 -6.10 -11.26 3.41
C GLU A 40 -6.46 -10.16 2.38
N PRO A 41 -6.34 -8.85 2.69
CA PRO A 41 -6.64 -7.80 1.72
C PRO A 41 -5.77 -7.87 0.46
N ILE A 42 -4.53 -8.34 0.57
CA ILE A 42 -3.59 -8.45 -0.56
C ILE A 42 -4.02 -9.60 -1.47
N VAL A 43 -4.40 -10.74 -0.90
CA VAL A 43 -4.84 -11.91 -1.67
C VAL A 43 -6.12 -11.60 -2.44
N GLY A 44 -7.13 -11.03 -1.76
CA GLY A 44 -8.37 -10.62 -2.43
C GLY A 44 -8.12 -9.53 -3.46
N GLY A 45 -7.31 -8.53 -3.10
CA GLY A 45 -6.98 -7.39 -3.97
C GLY A 45 -6.27 -7.81 -5.25
N LEU A 46 -5.37 -8.78 -5.18
CA LEU A 46 -4.67 -9.30 -6.37
C LEU A 46 -5.64 -9.94 -7.37
N ILE A 47 -6.66 -10.66 -6.90
CA ILE A 47 -7.68 -11.26 -7.77
C ILE A 47 -8.49 -10.17 -8.46
N ILE A 48 -8.95 -9.17 -7.70
CA ILE A 48 -9.70 -8.05 -8.26
C ILE A 48 -8.83 -7.23 -9.23
N ALA A 49 -7.54 -7.03 -8.94
CA ALA A 49 -6.61 -6.37 -9.83
C ALA A 49 -6.46 -7.11 -11.17
N ILE A 50 -6.39 -8.46 -11.15
CA ILE A 50 -6.38 -9.27 -12.36
C ILE A 50 -7.67 -9.10 -13.15
N ILE A 51 -8.84 -9.12 -12.49
CA ILE A 51 -10.14 -8.94 -13.14
C ILE A 51 -10.23 -7.55 -13.79
N ILE A 52 -9.86 -6.49 -13.06
CA ILE A 52 -9.82 -5.11 -13.60
C ILE A 52 -8.87 -5.02 -14.78
N THR A 53 -7.70 -5.66 -14.71
CA THR A 53 -6.72 -5.68 -15.81
C THR A 53 -7.30 -6.35 -17.05
N VAL A 54 -8.03 -7.46 -16.91
CA VAL A 54 -8.70 -8.13 -18.03
C VAL A 54 -9.81 -7.25 -18.62
N LEU A 55 -10.64 -6.62 -17.79
CA LEU A 55 -11.68 -5.69 -18.24
C LEU A 55 -11.08 -4.51 -19.01
N HIS A 56 -9.95 -3.98 -18.54
CA HIS A 56 -9.23 -2.90 -19.21
C HIS A 56 -8.81 -3.31 -20.64
N THR A 57 -8.36 -4.55 -20.84
CA THR A 57 -8.01 -5.06 -22.19
C THR A 57 -9.20 -5.17 -23.13
N GLN A 58 -10.43 -5.22 -22.60
CA GLN A 58 -11.68 -5.23 -23.34
C GLN A 58 -12.27 -3.82 -23.54
N GLY A 59 -11.55 -2.78 -23.09
CA GLY A 59 -11.98 -1.39 -23.18
C GLY A 59 -12.98 -0.98 -22.10
N ILE A 60 -13.04 -1.70 -20.98
CA ILE A 60 -13.90 -1.40 -19.82
C ILE A 60 -13.03 -0.91 -18.67
N ASP A 61 -13.24 0.33 -18.24
CA ASP A 61 -12.58 0.93 -17.09
C ASP A 61 -13.55 1.06 -15.92
N LEU A 62 -13.13 0.69 -14.72
CA LEU A 62 -13.92 0.83 -13.49
C LEU A 62 -13.34 1.97 -12.63
N ALA A 63 -14.16 2.97 -12.31
CA ALA A 63 -13.78 4.08 -11.45
C ALA A 63 -14.49 3.97 -10.09
N PHE A 64 -13.74 3.63 -9.05
CA PHE A 64 -14.27 3.47 -7.69
C PHE A 64 -14.22 4.77 -6.89
N THR A 65 -15.29 5.07 -6.17
CA THR A 65 -15.37 6.22 -5.25
C THR A 65 -15.07 5.77 -3.82
N LEU A 66 -13.94 6.19 -3.24
CA LEU A 66 -13.43 5.69 -1.95
C LEU A 66 -13.36 6.78 -0.85
N PRO A 67 -14.48 7.41 -0.45
CA PRO A 67 -14.45 8.54 0.49
C PRO A 67 -14.02 8.16 1.91
N LEU A 68 -14.19 6.89 2.29
CA LEU A 68 -13.82 6.39 3.62
C LEU A 68 -12.33 6.03 3.75
N GLU A 69 -11.58 5.91 2.66
CA GLU A 69 -10.18 5.45 2.68
C GLU A 69 -9.32 6.30 3.63
N LYS A 70 -9.33 7.62 3.44
CA LYS A 70 -8.56 8.56 4.26
C LYS A 70 -8.96 8.52 5.73
N ILE A 71 -10.26 8.43 6.01
CA ILE A 71 -10.79 8.39 7.38
C ILE A 71 -10.35 7.09 8.07
N LEU A 72 -10.47 5.95 7.39
CA LEU A 72 -10.05 4.65 7.90
C LEU A 72 -8.54 4.57 8.12
N MET A 73 -7.73 5.10 7.19
CA MET A 73 -6.27 5.20 7.37
C MET A 73 -5.92 6.07 8.57
N LEU A 74 -6.56 7.24 8.73
CA LEU A 74 -6.30 8.12 9.85
C LEU A 74 -6.67 7.46 11.18
N MET A 75 -7.83 6.80 11.26
CA MET A 75 -8.24 6.04 12.45
C MET A 75 -7.24 4.91 12.78
N PHE A 76 -6.80 4.17 11.77
CA PHE A 76 -5.80 3.11 11.92
C PHE A 76 -4.48 3.65 12.48
N PHE A 77 -3.86 4.63 11.81
CA PHE A 77 -2.57 5.16 12.22
C PHE A 77 -2.63 5.90 13.57
N THR A 78 -3.74 6.60 13.83
CA THR A 78 -3.96 7.24 15.14
C THR A 78 -4.06 6.19 16.24
N THR A 79 -4.80 5.10 16.02
CA THR A 79 -4.96 4.03 17.02
C THR A 79 -3.64 3.29 17.27
N VAL A 80 -2.88 2.97 16.22
CA VAL A 80 -1.54 2.36 16.35
C VAL A 80 -0.59 3.29 17.10
N GLY A 81 -0.59 4.58 16.76
CA GLY A 81 0.22 5.60 17.42
C GLY A 81 -0.11 5.77 18.90
N LEU A 82 -1.40 5.86 19.25
CA LEU A 82 -1.85 5.96 20.63
C LEU A 82 -1.64 4.67 21.44
N SER A 83 -1.65 3.51 20.77
CA SER A 83 -1.36 2.22 21.40
C SER A 83 0.14 2.04 21.72
N ALA A 84 1.02 2.80 21.06
CA ALA A 84 2.44 2.81 21.36
C ALA A 84 2.68 3.44 22.75
N SER A 85 3.03 2.60 23.73
CA SER A 85 3.26 3.06 25.11
C SER A 85 4.75 3.20 25.38
N TYR A 86 5.14 4.33 25.97
CA TYR A 86 6.51 4.56 26.47
C TYR A 86 6.93 3.48 27.49
N SER A 87 5.97 2.94 28.25
CA SER A 87 6.21 1.81 29.17
C SER A 87 6.67 0.56 28.43
N GLN A 88 6.11 0.26 27.25
CA GLN A 88 6.52 -0.90 26.46
C GLN A 88 7.92 -0.71 25.85
N LEU A 89 8.25 0.52 25.42
CA LEU A 89 9.58 0.86 24.92
C LEU A 89 10.66 0.65 26.00
N LEU A 90 10.41 1.16 27.21
CA LEU A 90 11.30 1.00 28.36
C LEU A 90 11.47 -0.47 28.79
N LYS A 91 10.38 -1.26 28.76
CA LYS A 91 10.42 -2.72 29.05
C LYS A 91 11.33 -3.48 28.08
N GLY A 92 11.42 -3.03 26.83
CA GLY A 92 12.33 -3.61 25.84
C GLY A 92 13.81 -3.29 26.10
N GLY A 93 14.10 -2.26 26.91
CA GLY A 93 15.42 -1.93 27.42
C GLY A 93 16.49 -1.77 26.33
N LYS A 94 17.73 -2.17 26.63
CA LYS A 94 18.89 -2.04 25.72
C LYS A 94 18.67 -2.72 24.37
N LYS A 95 17.91 -3.83 24.31
CA LYS A 95 17.68 -4.59 23.07
C LYS A 95 16.90 -3.78 22.04
N VAL A 96 15.94 -2.94 22.46
CA VAL A 96 15.19 -2.09 21.54
C VAL A 96 16.08 -1.06 20.88
N PHE A 97 16.98 -0.42 21.63
CA PHE A 97 17.91 0.56 21.06
C PHE A 97 18.94 -0.09 20.13
N ILE A 98 19.43 -1.28 20.45
CA ILE A 98 20.30 -2.05 19.54
C ILE A 98 19.54 -2.40 18.26
N PHE A 99 18.32 -2.93 18.39
CA PHE A 99 17.47 -3.23 17.23
C PHE A 99 17.23 -1.99 16.37
N LEU A 100 16.90 -0.85 16.99
CA LEU A 100 16.69 0.42 16.30
C LEU A 100 17.95 0.85 15.53
N GLY A 101 19.13 0.74 16.14
CA GLY A 101 20.39 1.06 15.49
C GLY A 101 20.65 0.16 14.28
N VAL A 102 20.53 -1.16 14.44
CA VAL A 102 20.71 -2.13 13.35
C VAL A 102 19.69 -1.91 12.24
N ALA A 103 18.42 -1.73 12.57
CA ALA A 103 17.35 -1.48 11.61
C ALA A 103 17.59 -0.17 10.85
N SER A 104 18.05 0.88 11.51
CA SER A 104 18.37 2.16 10.88
C SER A 104 19.52 2.03 9.86
N VAL A 105 20.58 1.29 10.21
CA VAL A 105 21.67 0.99 9.26
C VAL A 105 21.12 0.21 8.06
N TYR A 106 20.27 -0.79 8.29
CA TYR A 106 19.67 -1.56 7.22
C TYR A 106 18.74 -0.73 6.32
N ILE A 107 18.04 0.26 6.88
CA ILE A 107 17.24 1.24 6.11
C ILE A 107 18.13 2.10 5.21
N ILE A 108 19.29 2.57 5.71
CA ILE A 108 20.24 3.35 4.90
C ILE A 108 20.74 2.51 3.73
N ILE A 109 21.10 1.25 3.96
CA ILE A 109 21.53 0.33 2.91
C ILE A 109 20.41 0.10 1.90
N GLN A 110 19.17 -0.16 2.35
CA GLN A 110 18.01 -0.30 1.47
C GLN A 110 17.76 0.95 0.64
N ASN A 111 17.90 2.14 1.21
CA ASN A 111 17.76 3.40 0.48
C ASN A 111 18.83 3.54 -0.60
N ALA A 112 20.09 3.25 -0.26
CA ALA A 112 21.18 3.31 -1.22
C ALA A 112 20.94 2.35 -2.39
N ILE A 113 20.57 1.09 -2.11
CA ILE A 113 20.27 0.10 -3.15
C ILE A 113 19.05 0.50 -3.98
N GLY A 114 17.93 0.86 -3.34
CA GLY A 114 16.68 1.18 -4.01
C GLY A 114 16.81 2.41 -4.91
N VAL A 115 17.42 3.48 -4.40
CA VAL A 115 17.69 4.71 -5.18
C VAL A 115 18.64 4.41 -6.34
N SER A 116 19.73 3.68 -6.09
CA SER A 116 20.71 3.37 -7.14
C SER A 116 20.09 2.56 -8.27
N LEU A 117 19.32 1.52 -7.95
CA LEU A 117 18.62 0.71 -8.96
C LEU A 117 17.57 1.53 -9.73
N ALA A 118 16.78 2.37 -9.05
CA ALA A 118 15.83 3.25 -9.73
C ALA A 118 16.55 4.19 -10.71
N SER A 119 17.64 4.82 -10.29
CA SER A 119 18.44 5.70 -11.17
C SER A 119 19.08 4.95 -12.34
N MET A 120 19.55 3.71 -12.14
CA MET A 120 20.09 2.88 -13.22
C MET A 120 19.05 2.46 -14.25
N MET A 121 17.76 2.46 -13.88
CA MET A 121 16.64 2.16 -14.75
C MET A 121 16.00 3.43 -15.35
N ASP A 122 16.66 4.59 -15.24
CA ASP A 122 16.13 5.91 -15.63
C ASP A 122 14.78 6.26 -14.96
N LEU A 123 14.52 5.70 -13.78
CA LEU A 123 13.35 5.97 -12.95
C LEU A 123 13.68 7.06 -11.91
N ASN A 124 12.63 7.75 -11.44
CA ASN A 124 12.78 8.71 -10.34
C ASN A 124 13.32 8.03 -9.07
N PRO A 125 14.42 8.53 -8.46
CA PRO A 125 15.00 8.01 -7.23
C PRO A 125 14.02 7.74 -6.09
N LEU A 126 12.99 8.56 -5.95
CA LEU A 126 11.98 8.45 -4.91
C LEU A 126 11.13 7.17 -5.07
N MET A 127 10.95 6.66 -6.29
CA MET A 127 10.33 5.34 -6.49
C MET A 127 11.17 4.22 -5.85
N GLY A 128 12.50 4.36 -5.86
CA GLY A 128 13.41 3.45 -5.16
C GLY A 128 13.21 3.43 -3.64
N LEU A 129 12.85 4.56 -3.04
CA LEU A 129 12.51 4.64 -1.61
C LEU A 129 11.16 3.98 -1.32
N VAL A 130 10.14 4.23 -2.17
CA VAL A 130 8.80 3.63 -2.03
C VAL A 130 8.86 2.11 -2.15
N ALA A 131 9.52 1.60 -3.19
CA ALA A 131 9.69 0.16 -3.42
C ALA A 131 10.66 -0.49 -2.41
N GLY A 132 11.61 0.28 -1.88
CA GLY A 132 12.60 -0.15 -0.90
C GLY A 132 12.14 0.02 0.54
N SER A 133 12.87 0.84 1.30
CA SER A 133 12.75 0.91 2.76
C SER A 133 11.35 1.27 3.26
N ILE A 134 10.60 2.12 2.56
CA ILE A 134 9.27 2.58 2.98
C ILE A 134 8.31 1.39 3.04
N THR A 135 8.30 0.53 2.02
CA THR A 135 7.43 -0.65 1.99
C THR A 135 8.03 -1.83 2.75
N LEU A 136 9.34 -2.07 2.65
CA LEU A 136 9.99 -3.22 3.29
C LEU A 136 10.07 -3.09 4.82
N SER A 137 10.25 -1.88 5.35
CA SER A 137 10.36 -1.64 6.79
C SER A 137 9.04 -1.13 7.40
N GLY A 138 8.29 -0.29 6.67
CA GLY A 138 6.99 0.24 7.12
C GLY A 138 5.78 -0.62 6.73
N GLY A 139 5.97 -1.60 5.84
CA GLY A 139 4.88 -2.40 5.29
C GLY A 139 4.02 -1.64 4.27
N HIS A 140 3.00 -2.32 3.76
CA HIS A 140 2.12 -1.77 2.71
C HIS A 140 1.36 -0.50 3.15
N GLY A 141 1.07 -0.34 4.44
CA GLY A 141 0.39 0.86 4.97
C GLY A 141 1.24 2.12 4.88
N THR A 142 2.52 2.04 5.28
CA THR A 142 3.46 3.17 5.17
C THR A 142 3.77 3.47 3.71
N GLY A 143 3.88 2.45 2.85
CA GLY A 143 3.99 2.63 1.40
C GLY A 143 2.84 3.43 0.81
N ALA A 144 1.58 3.07 1.13
CA ALA A 144 0.40 3.79 0.67
C ALA A 144 0.34 5.24 1.17
N ALA A 145 0.66 5.46 2.45
CA ALA A 145 0.65 6.80 3.05
C ALA A 145 1.70 7.72 2.39
N TRP A 146 2.94 7.25 2.22
CA TRP A 146 4.00 8.05 1.62
C TRP A 146 3.85 8.23 0.10
N ALA A 147 3.26 7.27 -0.61
CA ALA A 147 2.96 7.41 -2.04
C ALA A 147 2.05 8.62 -2.30
N ALA A 148 1.01 8.82 -1.48
CA ALA A 148 0.13 9.98 -1.58
C ALA A 148 0.89 11.30 -1.30
N THR A 149 1.73 11.32 -0.26
CA THR A 149 2.57 12.49 0.05
C THR A 149 3.55 12.81 -1.07
N PHE A 150 4.12 11.80 -1.71
CA PHE A 150 5.05 11.95 -2.82
C PHE A 150 4.39 12.44 -4.11
N GLU A 151 3.18 11.98 -4.39
CA GLU A 151 2.36 12.50 -5.49
C GLU A 151 2.05 13.99 -5.28
N GLU A 152 1.65 14.38 -4.06
CA GLU A 152 1.28 15.77 -3.73
C GLU A 152 2.48 16.72 -3.73
N LEU A 153 3.58 16.36 -3.07
CA LEU A 153 4.72 17.26 -2.85
C LEU A 153 5.74 17.26 -3.99
N TYR A 154 5.89 16.14 -4.70
CA TYR A 154 6.95 15.95 -5.69
C TYR A 154 6.40 15.63 -7.09
N GLY A 155 5.07 15.66 -7.29
CA GLY A 155 4.44 15.41 -8.58
C GLY A 155 4.67 13.99 -9.11
N LEU A 156 5.01 13.06 -8.21
CA LEU A 156 5.27 11.67 -8.58
C LEU A 156 3.97 10.97 -8.95
N LYS A 157 3.79 10.73 -10.25
CA LYS A 157 2.87 9.69 -10.73
C LYS A 157 3.40 8.32 -10.34
N THR A 158 3.24 8.00 -9.07
CA THR A 158 3.25 6.61 -8.60
C THR A 158 2.04 5.90 -9.24
N LEU A 159 1.97 4.58 -9.26
CA LEU A 159 0.73 3.86 -9.62
C LEU A 159 -0.37 4.21 -8.62
N SER A 160 -0.96 5.40 -8.73
CA SER A 160 -2.13 5.80 -7.99
C SER A 160 -3.27 4.91 -8.48
N LEU A 161 -3.85 4.11 -7.59
CA LEU A 161 -5.13 3.43 -7.82
C LEU A 161 -6.24 4.42 -8.20
N ARG A 162 -6.02 5.71 -7.91
CA ARG A 162 -6.70 6.82 -8.56
C ARG A 162 -6.32 6.85 -10.04
N TRP A 163 -7.25 6.36 -10.86
CA TRP A 163 -7.26 6.63 -12.30
C TRP A 163 -6.90 8.11 -12.54
N PRO A 164 -6.08 8.44 -13.56
CA PRO A 164 -5.79 9.84 -13.88
C PRO A 164 -7.11 10.59 -13.94
N GLN A 165 -7.31 11.46 -12.95
CA GLN A 165 -8.35 12.49 -13.03
C GLN A 165 -7.95 13.28 -14.26
N ARG A 166 -8.72 13.17 -15.35
CA ARG A 166 -8.53 14.05 -16.49
C ARG A 166 -8.45 15.47 -15.92
N PRO A 167 -7.50 16.31 -16.36
CA PRO A 167 -7.58 17.71 -16.01
C PRO A 167 -8.98 18.17 -16.43
N LEU A 168 -9.72 18.75 -15.48
CA LEU A 168 -10.81 19.61 -15.86
C LEU A 168 -10.12 20.79 -16.54
N VAL A 169 -10.40 20.93 -17.84
CA VAL A 169 -9.76 21.77 -18.88
C VAL A 169 -8.65 21.06 -19.66
#